data_AF-A0A2N5S9U6-F1
#
_entry.id   AF-A0A2N5S9U6-F1
#
_cell.length_a   1.000
_cell.length_b   1.000
_cell.length_c   1.000
_cell.angle_alpha   90.00
_cell.angle_beta   90.00
_cell.angle_gamma   90.00
#
_symmetry.space_group_name_H-M   'P 1'
#
loop_
_entity.id
_entity.type
_entity.pdbx_description
1 polymer ?
#
loop_
_entity_poly.entity_id
_entity_poly.type
_entity_poly.pdbx_seq_one_letter_code
_entity_poly.pdbx_strand_id
1 'polypeptide(L)'
;MLKLMIASDDSSQGVGEVFQAIVNQSRLSMTEFANRLQIINADLASCTNVSSLRNQQIPSNHAKEDLKNIFNILGGAHTLWNVGHAIYSKHYGENSDLRDLGAWRFLQGLGIPCPTAVDKKDYTLMIKNIEKTHKATLVYCIKVVMGTENQVVSEELPKLPSAKLAEYIQATFDQFFTPQAKKTAAETSPKLSNLILRLSDFATVVEGNAAMKGGDIGRLMNVWKRWAVISQGIKSLTQYSIHLPRMIILLTQVLKPGLARVILHSYLISPSGRQKHYLAKDQLLEMKNFWLKFLFNHSGRGTNIERLMNSYSVNITFLQNLIRNLASDCGKDNIFQSHHNKIDVISMNNCLRMCRQNDVCSANHTIDEFVPTAVKNFYSLGIKKLKAKFMEKGRPINKLRPLSMGVWDPNRGCNHLADTDTDVSTSGNEEPEADDDELGADSDDEGDSSDSSVEDN
;
A
#
# COMPACT_ATOMS: atom_id res chain seq x y z
N MET A 1 -4.28 -9.43 -24.19
CA MET A 1 -4.15 -9.99 -22.84
C MET A 1 -3.56 -11.38 -23.00
N LEU A 2 -2.61 -11.78 -22.15
CA LEU A 2 -2.09 -13.15 -22.20
C LEU A 2 -3.14 -14.09 -21.60
N LYS A 3 -3.12 -15.35 -22.03
CA LYS A 3 -3.88 -16.43 -21.40
C LYS A 3 -3.36 -16.65 -19.98
N LEU A 4 -4.26 -17.10 -19.11
CA LEU A 4 -3.88 -17.67 -17.81
C LEU A 4 -2.78 -18.72 -18.00
N MET A 5 -1.88 -18.83 -17.04
CA MET A 5 -0.72 -19.73 -17.11
C MET A 5 -0.83 -20.74 -15.97
N ILE A 6 -0.52 -22.00 -16.26
CA ILE A 6 -0.43 -23.05 -15.25
C ILE A 6 1.00 -23.05 -14.76
N ALA A 7 1.25 -22.33 -13.67
CA ALA A 7 2.54 -22.23 -13.00
C ALA A 7 2.29 -21.92 -11.53
N SER A 8 3.22 -22.35 -10.67
CA SER A 8 3.20 -21.97 -9.25
C SER A 8 3.49 -20.47 -9.11
N ASP A 9 2.66 -19.76 -8.36
CA ASP A 9 2.86 -18.35 -7.99
C ASP A 9 3.78 -18.18 -6.77
N ASP A 10 3.85 -19.20 -5.91
CA ASP A 10 4.63 -19.18 -4.67
C ASP A 10 6.10 -19.61 -4.79
N SER A 11 6.61 -19.85 -6.01
CA SER A 11 7.97 -20.35 -6.18
C SER A 11 8.80 -19.58 -7.22
N SER A 12 10.12 -19.57 -6.99
CA SER A 12 11.08 -19.02 -7.97
C SER A 12 11.07 -19.82 -9.27
N GLN A 13 10.88 -21.14 -9.20
CA GLN A 13 10.75 -22.00 -10.37
C GLN A 13 9.49 -21.64 -11.17
N GLY A 14 8.34 -21.48 -10.50
CA GLY A 14 7.09 -21.13 -11.15
C GLY A 14 7.15 -19.77 -11.86
N VAL A 15 7.89 -18.79 -11.33
CA VAL A 15 8.21 -17.54 -12.06
C VAL A 15 8.95 -17.80 -13.37
N GLY A 16 9.90 -18.74 -13.39
CA GLY A 16 10.59 -19.15 -14.62
C GLY A 16 9.63 -19.75 -15.66
N GLU A 17 8.69 -20.58 -15.19
CA GLU A 17 7.63 -21.16 -16.01
C GLU A 17 6.70 -20.07 -16.58
N VAL A 18 6.37 -19.05 -15.79
CA VAL A 18 5.61 -17.86 -16.25
C VAL A 18 6.36 -17.13 -17.35
N PHE A 19 7.68 -16.91 -17.23
CA PHE A 19 8.44 -16.26 -18.30
C PHE A 19 8.48 -17.08 -19.58
N GLN A 20 8.66 -18.39 -19.47
CA GLN A 20 8.58 -19.28 -20.63
C GLN A 20 7.19 -19.25 -21.27
N ALA A 21 6.13 -19.23 -20.45
CA ALA A 21 4.75 -19.13 -20.94
C ALA A 21 4.47 -17.77 -21.60
N ILE A 22 4.98 -16.66 -21.08
CA ILE A 22 4.93 -15.34 -21.74
C ILE A 22 5.59 -15.43 -23.11
N VAL A 23 6.78 -16.03 -23.21
CA VAL A 23 7.48 -16.16 -24.49
C VAL A 23 6.69 -17.01 -25.46
N ASN A 24 6.18 -18.18 -25.04
CA ASN A 24 5.38 -19.08 -25.87
C ASN A 24 4.08 -18.43 -26.37
N GLN A 25 3.48 -17.56 -25.56
CA GLN A 25 2.26 -16.82 -25.93
C GLN A 25 2.55 -15.54 -26.71
N SER A 26 3.80 -15.06 -26.67
CA SER A 26 4.28 -13.95 -27.48
C SER A 26 4.82 -14.47 -28.81
N ARG A 27 4.85 -13.63 -29.84
CA ARG A 27 5.55 -13.97 -31.10
C ARG A 27 7.05 -13.69 -30.98
N LEU A 28 7.64 -13.96 -29.83
CA LEU A 28 9.05 -13.71 -29.53
C LEU A 28 9.78 -15.03 -29.31
N SER A 29 11.05 -15.08 -29.70
CA SER A 29 11.98 -16.08 -29.20
C SER A 29 12.48 -15.73 -27.80
N MET A 30 12.98 -16.71 -27.04
CA MET A 30 13.64 -16.46 -25.75
C MET A 30 14.81 -15.48 -25.87
N THR A 31 15.53 -15.52 -26.99
CA THR A 31 16.63 -14.56 -27.27
C THR A 31 16.11 -13.14 -27.38
N GLU A 32 15.03 -12.92 -28.14
CA GLU A 32 14.42 -11.58 -28.27
C GLU A 32 13.81 -11.10 -26.97
N PHE A 33 13.19 -12.00 -26.21
CA PHE A 33 12.65 -11.66 -24.89
C PHE A 33 13.77 -11.21 -23.94
N ALA A 34 14.86 -11.97 -23.86
CA ALA A 34 16.04 -11.67 -23.04
C ALA A 34 16.76 -10.39 -23.48
N ASN A 35 16.77 -10.08 -24.78
CA ASN A 35 17.39 -8.85 -25.31
C ASN A 35 16.49 -7.60 -25.19
N ARG A 36 15.26 -7.74 -24.70
CA ARG A 36 14.32 -6.63 -24.50
C ARG A 36 14.14 -6.35 -23.02
N LEU A 37 14.08 -5.06 -22.67
CA LEU A 37 13.69 -4.64 -21.33
C LEU A 37 12.25 -5.09 -21.04
N GLN A 38 12.08 -5.88 -19.98
CA GLN A 38 10.78 -6.31 -19.48
C GLN A 38 10.48 -5.58 -18.18
N ILE A 39 9.34 -4.90 -18.10
CA ILE A 39 8.91 -4.23 -16.86
C ILE A 39 7.77 -5.06 -16.26
N ILE A 40 7.96 -5.54 -15.04
CA ILE A 40 7.00 -6.37 -14.33
C ILE A 40 6.52 -5.59 -13.11
N ASN A 41 5.23 -5.25 -13.13
CA ASN A 41 4.55 -4.71 -11.96
C ASN A 41 3.89 -5.88 -11.24
N ALA A 42 4.34 -6.18 -10.02
CA ALA A 42 3.81 -7.30 -9.26
C ALA A 42 3.81 -7.01 -7.77
N ASP A 43 3.09 -7.80 -7.00
CA ASP A 43 3.15 -7.74 -5.55
C ASP A 43 4.55 -8.08 -5.01
N LEU A 44 4.73 -7.96 -3.70
CA LEU A 44 6.03 -8.14 -3.07
C LEU A 44 6.52 -9.59 -3.14
N ALA A 45 5.62 -10.56 -3.01
CA ALA A 45 5.96 -11.98 -3.07
C ALA A 45 6.50 -12.33 -4.46
N SER A 46 5.79 -11.95 -5.52
CA SER A 46 6.24 -12.13 -6.91
C SER A 46 7.58 -11.43 -7.17
N CYS A 47 7.76 -10.20 -6.72
CA CYS A 47 9.02 -9.47 -6.87
C CYS A 47 10.19 -10.19 -6.16
N THR A 48 9.91 -10.83 -5.03
CA THR A 48 10.89 -11.63 -4.27
C THR A 48 11.24 -12.90 -5.03
N ASN A 49 10.25 -13.63 -5.55
CA ASN A 49 10.45 -14.85 -6.33
C ASN A 49 11.29 -14.61 -7.60
N VAL A 50 11.02 -13.51 -8.33
CA VAL A 50 11.86 -13.12 -9.48
C VAL A 50 13.29 -12.77 -9.05
N SER A 51 13.45 -12.11 -7.90
CA SER A 51 14.79 -11.75 -7.39
C SER A 51 15.57 -12.98 -6.95
N SER A 52 14.90 -13.95 -6.34
CA SER A 52 15.45 -15.24 -5.94
C SER A 52 15.88 -16.05 -7.17
N LEU A 53 15.02 -16.19 -8.18
CA LEU A 53 15.34 -16.86 -9.43
C LEU A 53 16.57 -16.24 -10.10
N ARG A 54 16.63 -14.90 -10.17
CA ARG A 54 17.81 -14.19 -10.69
C ARG A 54 19.09 -14.54 -9.92
N ASN A 55 19.03 -14.57 -8.59
CA ASN A 55 20.19 -14.89 -7.77
C ASN A 55 20.66 -16.34 -7.95
N GLN A 56 19.72 -17.28 -8.20
CA GLN A 56 20.06 -18.67 -8.51
C GLN A 56 20.75 -18.82 -9.87
N GLN A 57 20.50 -17.91 -10.81
CA GLN A 57 21.01 -17.98 -12.19
C GLN A 57 22.23 -17.09 -12.45
N ILE A 58 22.64 -16.24 -11.50
CA ILE A 58 23.84 -15.41 -11.61
C ILE A 58 25.03 -16.08 -10.91
N PRO A 59 26.22 -16.12 -11.53
CA PRO A 59 26.53 -15.62 -12.86
C PRO A 59 26.20 -16.64 -13.97
N SER A 60 25.41 -16.25 -14.97
CA SER A 60 25.30 -16.97 -16.24
C SER A 60 25.92 -16.12 -17.36
N ASN A 61 26.69 -16.79 -18.23
CA ASN A 61 27.21 -16.22 -19.46
C ASN A 61 26.16 -16.18 -20.58
N HIS A 62 24.99 -16.81 -20.36
CA HIS A 62 23.89 -16.85 -21.30
C HIS A 62 22.85 -15.78 -20.93
N ALA A 63 22.71 -14.76 -21.79
CA ALA A 63 21.72 -13.70 -21.61
C ALA A 63 20.27 -14.22 -21.44
N LYS A 64 19.97 -15.44 -21.90
CA LYS A 64 18.67 -16.10 -21.74
C LYS A 64 18.37 -16.55 -20.31
N GLU A 65 19.40 -16.71 -19.50
CA GLU A 65 19.31 -17.31 -18.17
C GLU A 65 19.58 -16.28 -17.07
N ASP A 66 20.21 -15.13 -17.36
CA ASP A 66 20.63 -14.19 -16.31
C ASP A 66 19.53 -13.22 -15.81
N LEU A 67 18.40 -13.16 -16.51
CA LEU A 67 17.23 -12.31 -16.23
C LEU A 67 17.57 -10.83 -15.98
N LYS A 68 18.71 -10.32 -16.46
CA LYS A 68 19.15 -8.93 -16.22
C LYS A 68 18.24 -7.90 -16.87
N ASN A 69 17.51 -8.30 -17.90
CA ASN A 69 16.57 -7.49 -18.66
C ASN A 69 15.21 -7.30 -17.95
N ILE A 70 14.97 -7.95 -16.80
CA ILE A 70 13.68 -7.90 -16.08
C ILE A 70 13.69 -6.86 -14.95
N PHE A 71 12.81 -5.87 -15.00
CA PHE A 71 12.72 -4.81 -14.01
C PHE A 71 11.43 -4.96 -13.22
N ASN A 72 11.58 -5.36 -11.95
CA ASN A 72 10.44 -5.51 -11.05
C ASN A 72 10.11 -4.18 -10.39
N ILE A 73 8.81 -3.93 -10.31
CA ILE A 73 8.22 -2.75 -9.72
C ILE A 73 7.14 -3.24 -8.77
N LEU A 74 7.24 -2.83 -7.50
CA LEU A 74 6.25 -3.17 -6.50
C LEU A 74 4.87 -2.69 -6.94
N GLY A 75 3.83 -3.49 -6.69
CA GLY A 75 2.44 -3.16 -6.93
C GLY A 75 2.01 -1.96 -6.10
N GLY A 76 1.34 -1.00 -6.73
CA GLY A 76 0.97 0.25 -6.08
C GLY A 76 -0.09 0.05 -5.01
N ALA A 77 -1.10 -0.76 -5.33
CA ALA A 77 -2.18 -1.05 -4.42
C ALA A 77 -1.72 -1.93 -3.26
N HIS A 78 -0.98 -3.01 -3.53
CA HIS A 78 -0.41 -3.85 -2.46
C HIS A 78 0.53 -3.07 -1.54
N THR A 79 1.32 -2.13 -2.09
CA THR A 79 2.15 -1.24 -1.27
C THR A 79 1.30 -0.36 -0.36
N LEU A 80 0.24 0.28 -0.89
CA LEU A 80 -0.70 1.10 -0.11
C LEU A 80 -1.42 0.27 0.97
N TRP A 81 -1.89 -0.93 0.61
CA TRP A 81 -2.61 -1.83 1.51
C TRP A 81 -1.73 -2.33 2.65
N ASN A 82 -0.55 -2.87 2.37
CA ASN A 82 0.29 -3.48 3.39
C ASN A 82 0.96 -2.43 4.30
N VAL A 83 1.43 -1.31 3.73
CA VAL A 83 1.99 -0.21 4.54
C VAL A 83 0.88 0.50 5.30
N GLY A 84 -0.27 0.74 4.67
CA GLY A 84 -1.45 1.32 5.31
C GLY A 84 -1.95 0.48 6.48
N HIS A 85 -2.04 -0.84 6.30
CA HIS A 85 -2.39 -1.79 7.36
C HIS A 85 -1.39 -1.72 8.51
N ALA A 86 -0.09 -1.81 8.22
CA ALA A 86 0.93 -1.77 9.26
C ALA A 86 0.91 -0.45 10.07
N ILE A 87 0.69 0.70 9.41
CA ILE A 87 0.50 1.98 10.08
C ILE A 87 -0.78 1.97 10.92
N TYR A 88 -1.88 1.49 10.34
CA TYR A 88 -3.18 1.47 11.01
C TYR A 88 -3.17 0.61 12.26
N SER A 89 -2.61 -0.61 12.21
CA SER A 89 -2.47 -1.48 13.38
C SER A 89 -1.67 -0.84 14.51
N LYS A 90 -0.62 -0.06 14.19
CA LYS A 90 0.20 0.61 15.22
C LYS A 90 -0.47 1.83 15.87
N HIS A 91 -1.52 2.35 15.24
CA HIS A 91 -2.31 3.47 15.76
C HIS A 91 -3.75 3.07 16.10
N TYR A 92 -4.09 1.77 15.99
CA TYR A 92 -5.45 1.29 16.21
C TYR A 92 -5.86 1.54 17.65
N GLY A 93 -4.97 1.24 18.59
CA GLY A 93 -5.20 1.34 20.03
C GLY A 93 -5.68 0.01 20.62
N GLU A 94 -5.82 -0.02 21.95
CA GLU A 94 -6.31 -1.18 22.70
C GLU A 94 -7.78 -0.97 23.04
N ASN A 95 -8.68 -1.77 22.45
CA ASN A 95 -10.11 -1.54 22.59
C ASN A 95 -10.70 -2.12 23.89
N SER A 96 -9.93 -2.96 24.59
CA SER A 96 -10.27 -3.43 25.93
C SER A 96 -10.08 -2.35 27.01
N ASP A 97 -9.23 -1.34 26.77
CA ASP A 97 -9.06 -0.19 27.66
C ASP A 97 -9.99 0.97 27.25
N LEU A 98 -11.04 1.19 28.03
CA LEU A 98 -11.99 2.29 27.83
C LEU A 98 -11.39 3.70 28.00
N ARG A 99 -10.11 3.84 28.32
CA ARG A 99 -9.39 5.12 28.34
C ARG A 99 -8.47 5.32 27.13
N ASP A 100 -8.27 4.28 26.32
CA ASP A 100 -7.47 4.38 25.11
C ASP A 100 -8.20 5.22 24.03
N LEU A 101 -7.41 6.09 23.38
CA LEU A 101 -7.87 7.06 22.39
C LEU A 101 -7.32 6.78 20.98
N GLY A 102 -6.96 5.52 20.73
CA GLY A 102 -6.55 5.03 19.42
C GLY A 102 -7.61 5.21 18.34
N ALA A 103 -7.28 4.81 17.11
CA ALA A 103 -8.18 4.97 15.97
C ALA A 103 -9.55 4.28 16.20
N TRP A 104 -9.60 3.17 16.94
CA TRP A 104 -10.85 2.48 17.27
C TRP A 104 -11.84 3.41 18.00
N ARG A 105 -11.35 4.27 18.90
CA ARG A 105 -12.21 5.18 19.67
C ARG A 105 -12.90 6.19 18.78
N PHE A 106 -12.20 6.66 17.75
CA PHE A 106 -12.75 7.60 16.78
C PHE A 106 -13.82 6.95 15.92
N LEU A 107 -13.59 5.71 15.49
CA LEU A 107 -14.59 4.93 14.77
C LEU A 107 -15.84 4.69 15.63
N GLN A 108 -15.67 4.32 16.90
CA GLN A 108 -16.78 4.18 17.84
C GLN A 108 -17.55 5.51 18.00
N GLY A 109 -16.83 6.62 18.16
CA GLY A 109 -17.44 7.96 18.23
C GLY A 109 -18.18 8.37 16.94
N LEU A 110 -17.79 7.81 15.79
CA LEU A 110 -18.47 7.98 14.51
C LEU A 110 -19.64 7.00 14.31
N GLY A 111 -19.92 6.12 15.27
CA GLY A 111 -20.96 5.08 15.15
C GLY A 111 -20.59 3.93 14.23
N ILE A 112 -19.28 3.72 13.98
CA ILE A 112 -18.78 2.66 13.10
C ILE A 112 -18.42 1.43 13.94
N PRO A 113 -18.93 0.23 13.60
CA PRO A 113 -18.53 -1.00 14.27
C PRO A 113 -17.01 -1.19 14.26
N CYS A 114 -16.45 -1.48 15.43
CA CYS A 114 -15.00 -1.65 15.61
C CYS A 114 -14.72 -3.10 16.01
N PRO A 115 -14.09 -3.90 15.14
CA PRO A 115 -13.62 -5.22 15.55
C PRO A 115 -12.53 -5.12 16.62
N THR A 116 -12.29 -6.21 17.34
CA THR A 116 -11.25 -6.29 18.36
C THR A 116 -9.85 -6.10 17.80
N ALA A 117 -9.62 -6.52 16.55
CA ALA A 117 -8.38 -6.32 15.84
C ALA A 117 -8.60 -5.76 14.43
N VAL A 118 -7.53 -5.23 13.84
CA VAL A 118 -7.53 -4.81 12.43
C VAL A 118 -7.56 -6.06 11.55
N ASP A 119 -8.64 -6.25 10.81
CA ASP A 119 -8.77 -7.32 9.83
C ASP A 119 -7.88 -7.05 8.59
N LYS A 120 -7.17 -8.10 8.12
CA LYS A 120 -6.35 -8.09 6.91
C LYS A 120 -7.17 -8.36 5.63
N LYS A 121 -8.43 -8.79 5.73
CA LYS A 121 -9.23 -9.25 4.58
C LYS A 121 -9.89 -8.10 3.79
N ASP A 122 -10.23 -6.97 4.44
CA ASP A 122 -10.87 -5.83 3.76
C ASP A 122 -10.02 -4.55 3.80
N TYR A 123 -9.06 -4.46 2.88
CA TYR A 123 -8.24 -3.27 2.69
C TYR A 123 -9.05 -2.03 2.27
N THR A 124 -10.20 -2.21 1.61
CA THR A 124 -11.03 -1.07 1.19
C THR A 124 -11.69 -0.41 2.39
N LEU A 125 -12.29 -1.22 3.27
CA LEU A 125 -12.85 -0.75 4.54
C LEU A 125 -11.78 -0.15 5.44
N MET A 126 -10.60 -0.78 5.53
CA MET A 126 -9.47 -0.26 6.28
C MET A 126 -9.09 1.16 5.84
N ILE A 127 -8.88 1.39 4.54
CA ILE A 127 -8.54 2.72 4.02
C ILE A 127 -9.68 3.73 4.27
N LYS A 128 -10.95 3.31 4.13
CA LYS A 128 -12.11 4.16 4.45
C LYS A 128 -12.11 4.57 5.93
N ASN A 129 -11.81 3.65 6.83
CA ASN A 129 -11.74 3.90 8.27
C ASN A 129 -10.59 4.84 8.63
N ILE A 130 -9.40 4.65 8.06
CA ILE A 130 -8.27 5.57 8.21
C ILE A 130 -8.66 7.00 7.77
N GLU A 131 -9.25 7.14 6.58
CA GLU A 131 -9.71 8.42 6.06
C GLU A 131 -10.76 9.08 6.98
N LYS A 132 -11.73 8.32 7.49
CA LYS A 132 -12.79 8.83 8.37
C LYS A 132 -12.22 9.30 9.71
N THR A 133 -11.40 8.46 10.35
CA THR A 133 -10.72 8.81 11.60
C THR A 133 -9.83 10.03 11.42
N HIS A 134 -9.05 10.09 10.34
CA HIS A 134 -8.17 11.22 10.06
C HIS A 134 -8.96 12.52 9.86
N LYS A 135 -10.04 12.49 9.06
CA LYS A 135 -10.91 13.66 8.85
C LYS A 135 -11.57 14.13 10.14
N ALA A 136 -12.17 13.23 10.93
CA ALA A 136 -12.81 13.60 12.19
C ALA A 136 -11.80 14.21 13.18
N THR A 137 -10.60 13.64 13.25
CA THR A 137 -9.52 14.20 14.08
C THR A 137 -9.12 15.60 13.62
N LEU A 138 -8.94 15.82 12.31
CA LEU A 138 -8.62 17.13 11.76
C LEU A 138 -9.69 18.17 12.06
N VAL A 139 -10.97 17.83 11.91
CA VAL A 139 -12.09 18.72 12.26
C VAL A 139 -12.01 19.13 13.73
N TYR A 140 -11.72 18.17 14.63
CA TYR A 140 -11.53 18.49 16.04
C TYR A 140 -10.35 19.44 16.29
N CYS A 141 -9.17 19.16 15.72
CA CYS A 141 -7.99 20.02 15.84
C CYS A 141 -8.24 21.45 15.35
N ILE A 142 -8.91 21.61 14.20
CA ILE A 142 -9.28 22.93 13.67
C ILE A 142 -10.24 23.64 14.62
N LYS A 143 -11.25 22.93 15.17
CA LYS A 143 -12.20 23.53 16.11
C LYS A 143 -11.53 23.99 17.40
N VAL A 144 -10.53 23.25 17.90
CA VAL A 144 -9.71 23.65 19.06
C VAL A 144 -8.93 24.93 18.75
N VAL A 145 -8.28 25.02 17.60
CA VAL A 145 -7.55 26.24 17.15
C VAL A 145 -8.50 27.43 17.01
N MET A 146 -9.72 27.19 16.54
CA MET A 146 -10.74 28.22 16.41
C MET A 146 -11.40 28.62 17.75
N GLY A 147 -11.19 27.86 18.83
CA GLY A 147 -11.91 28.04 20.10
C GLY A 147 -13.42 27.74 20.01
N THR A 148 -13.81 26.85 19.10
CA THR A 148 -15.22 26.50 18.83
C THR A 148 -15.51 25.03 19.06
N GLU A 149 -14.65 24.31 19.79
CA GLU A 149 -14.79 22.89 20.09
C GLU A 149 -16.16 22.57 20.70
N ASN A 150 -16.71 23.44 21.55
CA ASN A 150 -18.01 23.27 22.20
C ASN A 150 -19.22 23.48 21.27
N GLN A 151 -19.02 24.07 20.10
CA GLN A 151 -20.10 24.33 19.15
C GLN A 151 -20.39 23.10 18.29
N VAL A 152 -21.69 22.84 18.08
CA VAL A 152 -22.19 21.77 17.21
C VAL A 152 -21.89 22.13 15.74
N VAL A 153 -21.51 21.13 14.94
CA VAL A 153 -21.39 21.27 13.48
C VAL A 153 -22.79 21.20 12.88
N SER A 154 -23.19 22.21 12.14
CA SER A 154 -24.44 22.28 11.37
C SER A 154 -24.22 21.83 9.92
N GLU A 155 -25.32 21.49 9.23
CA GLU A 155 -25.29 21.25 7.77
C GLU A 155 -24.90 22.53 7.00
N GLU A 156 -25.43 23.67 7.43
CA GLU A 156 -25.01 24.97 6.92
C GLU A 156 -23.71 25.41 7.59
N LEU A 157 -22.62 25.41 6.81
CA LEU A 157 -21.30 25.81 7.30
C LEU A 157 -21.17 27.34 7.33
N PRO A 158 -20.56 27.92 8.39
CA PRO A 158 -20.33 29.34 8.47
C PRO A 158 -19.38 29.79 7.35
N LYS A 159 -19.74 30.88 6.66
CA LYS A 159 -18.88 31.50 5.65
C LYS A 159 -17.82 32.34 6.34
N LEU A 160 -16.54 32.07 6.05
CA LEU A 160 -15.40 32.80 6.57
C LEU A 160 -14.59 33.41 5.42
N PRO A 161 -13.98 34.60 5.60
CA PRO A 161 -13.05 35.15 4.63
C PRO A 161 -11.86 34.22 4.38
N SER A 162 -11.38 34.12 3.14
CA SER A 162 -10.27 33.23 2.76
C SER A 162 -8.99 33.49 3.55
N ALA A 163 -8.69 34.76 3.87
CA ALA A 163 -7.53 35.12 4.70
C ALA A 163 -7.61 34.50 6.11
N LYS A 164 -8.80 34.56 6.73
CA LYS A 164 -9.04 33.98 8.05
C LYS A 164 -9.00 32.45 8.03
N LEU A 165 -9.48 31.83 6.95
CA LEU A 165 -9.32 30.38 6.75
C LEU A 165 -7.85 29.97 6.64
N ALA A 166 -7.04 30.72 5.88
CA ALA A 166 -5.61 30.47 5.75
C ALA A 166 -4.88 30.58 7.09
N GLU A 167 -5.24 31.58 7.91
CA GLU A 167 -4.73 31.75 9.28
C GLU A 167 -5.03 30.53 10.15
N TYR A 168 -6.28 30.06 10.19
CA TYR A 168 -6.65 28.87 10.97
C TYR A 168 -5.96 27.60 10.47
N ILE A 169 -5.80 27.43 9.16
CA ILE A 169 -5.09 26.30 8.58
C ILE A 169 -3.61 26.33 9.02
N GLN A 170 -2.96 27.49 8.94
CA GLN A 170 -1.57 27.64 9.34
C GLN A 170 -1.39 27.42 10.84
N ALA A 171 -2.23 28.00 11.68
CA ALA A 171 -2.20 27.79 13.13
C ALA A 171 -2.43 26.32 13.51
N THR A 172 -3.35 25.63 12.83
CA THR A 172 -3.55 24.18 13.02
C THR A 172 -2.32 23.38 12.63
N PHE A 173 -1.67 23.75 11.51
CA PHE A 173 -0.43 23.13 11.07
C PHE A 173 0.69 23.34 12.10
N ASP A 174 0.86 24.56 12.58
CA ASP A 174 1.88 24.94 13.53
C ASP A 174 1.73 24.20 14.86
N GLN A 175 0.49 24.09 15.36
CA GLN A 175 0.16 23.43 16.62
C GLN A 175 0.28 21.91 16.58
N PHE A 176 -0.03 21.25 15.46
CA PHE A 176 -0.15 19.78 15.43
C PHE A 176 0.79 19.05 14.46
N PHE A 177 1.38 19.72 13.48
CA PHE A 177 2.09 19.04 12.38
C PHE A 177 3.59 19.37 12.28
N THR A 178 4.05 20.45 12.92
CA THR A 178 5.46 20.85 12.88
C THR A 178 6.38 19.88 13.63
N PRO A 179 7.68 19.81 13.28
CA PRO A 179 8.67 19.08 14.07
C PRO A 179 8.74 19.55 15.53
N GLN A 180 8.56 20.86 15.77
CA GLN A 180 8.56 21.42 17.10
C GLN A 180 7.33 20.97 17.90
N ALA A 181 6.13 21.00 17.31
CA ALA A 181 4.92 20.47 17.95
C ALA A 181 5.08 19.00 18.36
N LYS A 182 5.66 18.17 17.48
CA LYS A 182 5.96 16.76 17.76
C LYS A 182 6.91 16.59 18.95
N LYS A 183 7.97 17.40 18.99
CA LYS A 183 8.97 17.35 20.07
C LYS A 183 8.35 17.78 21.38
N THR A 184 7.68 18.93 21.41
CA THR A 184 7.00 19.44 22.60
C THR A 184 5.99 18.44 23.12
N ALA A 185 5.13 17.89 22.26
CA ALA A 185 4.14 16.89 22.67
C ALA A 185 4.78 15.62 23.27
N ALA A 186 5.90 15.15 22.70
CA ALA A 186 6.61 13.99 23.25
C ALA A 186 7.20 14.25 24.65
N GLU A 187 7.49 15.51 24.99
CA GLU A 187 8.02 15.93 26.29
C GLU A 187 6.91 16.25 27.30
N THR A 188 5.73 16.71 26.83
CA THR A 188 4.66 17.21 27.70
C THR A 188 3.54 16.20 27.95
N SER A 189 3.09 15.46 26.92
CA SER A 189 1.92 14.58 27.02
C SER A 189 2.02 13.41 26.04
N PRO A 190 2.18 12.16 26.55
CA PRO A 190 2.12 10.96 25.72
C PRO A 190 0.83 10.87 24.88
N LYS A 191 -0.29 11.37 25.42
CA LYS A 191 -1.59 11.43 24.76
C LYS A 191 -1.57 12.35 23.54
N LEU A 192 -1.09 13.59 23.69
CA LEU A 192 -0.93 14.53 22.57
C LEU A 192 0.10 14.02 21.55
N SER A 193 1.19 13.43 22.03
CA SER A 193 2.22 12.82 21.18
C SER A 193 1.62 11.71 20.30
N ASN A 194 0.85 10.79 20.87
CA ASN A 194 0.16 9.71 20.16
C ASN A 194 -0.79 10.27 19.09
N LEU A 195 -1.58 11.30 19.43
CA LEU A 195 -2.48 11.97 18.49
C LEU A 195 -1.73 12.55 17.28
N ILE A 196 -0.67 13.32 17.53
CA ILE A 196 0.13 13.98 16.50
C ILE A 196 0.85 12.96 15.60
N LEU A 197 1.37 11.88 16.18
CA LEU A 197 1.99 10.79 15.42
C LEU A 197 0.96 10.11 14.52
N ARG A 198 -0.23 9.79 15.04
CA ARG A 198 -1.32 9.21 14.24
C ARG A 198 -1.74 10.14 13.10
N LEU A 199 -1.95 11.43 13.38
CA LEU A 199 -2.27 12.44 12.36
C LEU A 199 -1.21 12.45 11.26
N SER A 200 0.07 12.45 11.65
CA SER A 200 1.20 12.50 10.73
C SER A 200 1.34 11.27 9.86
N ASP A 201 1.07 10.08 10.39
CA ASP A 201 1.21 8.82 9.68
C ASP A 201 -0.02 8.53 8.82
N PHE A 202 -1.24 8.76 9.35
CA PHE A 202 -2.48 8.61 8.58
C PHE A 202 -2.53 9.58 7.40
N ALA A 203 -2.01 10.80 7.55
CA ALA A 203 -1.89 11.75 6.44
C ALA A 203 -1.16 11.14 5.24
N THR A 204 -0.15 10.29 5.46
CA THR A 204 0.59 9.64 4.36
C THR A 204 -0.25 8.58 3.63
N VAL A 205 -1.10 7.86 4.35
CA VAL A 205 -2.01 6.85 3.78
C VAL A 205 -3.14 7.51 3.00
N VAL A 206 -3.75 8.54 3.58
CA VAL A 206 -4.81 9.33 2.92
C VAL A 206 -4.27 10.01 1.66
N GLU A 207 -3.08 10.63 1.75
CA GLU A 207 -2.42 11.26 0.61
C GLU A 207 -2.04 10.24 -0.48
N GLY A 208 -1.49 9.08 -0.10
CA GLY A 208 -1.14 8.02 -1.04
C GLY A 208 -2.36 7.52 -1.81
N ASN A 209 -3.48 7.28 -1.11
CA ASN A 209 -4.75 6.89 -1.74
C ASN A 209 -5.30 7.98 -2.67
N ALA A 210 -5.28 9.24 -2.22
CA ALA A 210 -5.76 10.38 -3.02
C ALA A 210 -4.91 10.62 -4.27
N ALA A 211 -3.59 10.54 -4.16
CA ALA A 211 -2.65 10.65 -5.27
C ALA A 211 -2.85 9.51 -6.29
N MET A 212 -3.00 8.28 -5.80
CA MET A 212 -3.26 7.12 -6.65
C MET A 212 -4.56 7.27 -7.44
N LYS A 213 -5.67 7.61 -6.77
CA LYS A 213 -6.96 7.89 -7.42
C LYS A 213 -6.87 9.05 -8.41
N GLY A 214 -6.09 10.07 -8.08
CA GLY A 214 -5.83 11.24 -8.93
C GLY A 214 -4.93 10.98 -10.14
N GLY A 215 -4.26 9.81 -10.22
CA GLY A 215 -3.27 9.53 -11.26
C GLY A 215 -1.96 10.30 -11.06
N ASP A 216 -1.70 10.82 -9.86
CA ASP A 216 -0.54 11.66 -9.57
C ASP A 216 0.62 10.83 -9.00
N ILE A 217 1.43 10.29 -9.91
CA ILE A 217 2.61 9.50 -9.54
C ILE A 217 3.69 10.33 -8.82
N GLY A 218 3.73 11.65 -9.04
CA GLY A 218 4.69 12.54 -8.39
C GLY A 218 4.42 12.67 -6.89
N ARG A 219 3.16 12.94 -6.52
CA ARG A 219 2.71 12.94 -5.12
C ARG A 219 2.89 11.57 -4.47
N LEU A 220 2.56 10.50 -5.19
CA LEU A 220 2.73 9.13 -4.71
C LEU A 220 4.22 8.79 -4.42
N MET A 221 5.15 9.25 -5.26
CA MET A 221 6.58 9.09 -5.04
C MET A 221 7.05 9.78 -3.74
N ASN A 222 6.49 10.94 -3.40
CA ASN A 222 6.81 11.63 -2.14
C ASN A 222 6.33 10.83 -0.92
N VAL A 223 5.14 10.23 -1.01
CA VAL A 223 4.62 9.31 0.02
C VAL A 223 5.53 8.09 0.17
N TRP A 224 5.90 7.45 -0.93
CA TRP A 224 6.79 6.28 -0.90
C TRP A 224 8.16 6.57 -0.32
N LYS A 225 8.76 7.73 -0.60
CA LYS A 225 10.02 8.16 0.05
C LYS A 225 9.87 8.23 1.58
N ARG A 226 8.72 8.66 2.07
CA ARG A 226 8.45 8.70 3.51
C ARG A 226 8.21 7.29 4.06
N TRP A 227 7.49 6.44 3.34
CA TRP A 227 7.27 5.04 3.71
C TRP A 227 8.55 4.20 3.69
N ALA A 228 9.48 4.47 2.80
CA ALA A 228 10.80 3.83 2.75
C ALA A 228 11.60 4.01 4.05
N VAL A 229 11.34 5.10 4.78
CA VAL A 229 11.90 5.35 6.12
C VAL A 229 11.04 4.71 7.19
N ILE A 230 9.71 4.91 7.16
CA ILE A 230 8.77 4.34 8.16
C ILE A 230 8.87 2.81 8.22
N SER A 231 9.01 2.14 7.07
CA SER A 231 9.12 0.69 6.98
C SER A 231 10.36 0.14 7.69
N GLN A 232 11.43 0.92 7.83
CA GLN A 232 12.57 0.53 8.68
C GLN A 232 12.17 0.48 10.16
N GLY A 233 11.29 1.40 10.59
CA GLY A 233 10.83 1.51 11.96
C GLY A 233 9.81 0.45 12.38
N ILE A 234 9.01 -0.06 11.44
CA ILE A 234 7.95 -1.05 11.71
C ILE A 234 8.45 -2.46 11.43
N LYS A 235 8.48 -3.33 12.45
CA LYS A 235 8.99 -4.72 12.34
C LYS A 235 8.25 -5.55 11.30
N SER A 236 6.92 -5.43 11.19
CA SER A 236 6.13 -6.21 10.22
C SER A 236 6.35 -5.82 8.75
N LEU A 237 7.13 -4.76 8.46
CA LEU A 237 7.43 -4.30 7.11
C LEU A 237 8.84 -4.69 6.65
N THR A 238 9.44 -5.76 7.19
CA THR A 238 10.82 -6.19 6.88
C THR A 238 11.13 -6.20 5.39
N GLN A 239 10.29 -6.85 4.58
CA GLN A 239 10.53 -6.94 3.13
C GLN A 239 10.32 -5.59 2.42
N TYR A 240 9.27 -4.84 2.76
CA TYR A 240 9.08 -3.48 2.25
C TYR A 240 10.20 -2.51 2.66
N SER A 241 10.86 -2.76 3.79
CA SER A 241 12.04 -1.99 4.23
C SER A 241 13.26 -2.18 3.32
N ILE A 242 13.26 -3.20 2.45
CA ILE A 242 14.34 -3.43 1.50
C ILE A 242 13.88 -3.05 0.09
N HIS A 243 12.75 -3.61 -0.35
CA HIS A 243 12.32 -3.51 -1.74
C HIS A 243 11.80 -2.12 -2.12
N LEU A 244 11.12 -1.42 -1.21
CA LEU A 244 10.59 -0.07 -1.51
C LEU A 244 11.72 0.96 -1.69
N PRO A 245 12.71 1.08 -0.78
CA PRO A 245 13.89 1.94 -1.03
C PRO A 245 14.64 1.58 -2.31
N ARG A 246 14.85 0.28 -2.59
CA ARG A 246 15.49 -0.19 -3.83
C ARG A 246 14.78 0.36 -5.06
N MET A 247 13.46 0.17 -5.14
CA MET A 247 12.65 0.66 -6.25
C MET A 247 12.73 2.18 -6.40
N ILE A 248 12.68 2.94 -5.30
CA ILE A 248 12.77 4.40 -5.34
C ILE A 248 14.14 4.86 -5.84
N ILE A 249 15.24 4.29 -5.33
CA ILE A 249 16.59 4.63 -5.77
C ILE A 249 16.76 4.29 -7.25
N LEU A 250 16.28 3.12 -7.68
CA LEU A 250 16.30 2.71 -9.08
C LEU A 250 15.63 3.75 -9.98
N LEU A 251 14.37 4.09 -9.67
CA LEU A 251 13.56 5.00 -10.49
C LEU A 251 14.04 6.45 -10.46
N THR A 252 14.70 6.89 -9.39
CA THR A 252 15.05 8.31 -9.20
C THR A 252 16.53 8.63 -9.41
N GLN A 253 17.44 7.68 -9.18
CA GLN A 253 18.89 7.91 -9.19
C GLN A 253 19.64 7.09 -10.24
N VAL A 254 19.14 5.90 -10.61
CA VAL A 254 19.89 4.96 -11.46
C VAL A 254 19.40 4.98 -12.91
N LEU A 255 18.09 4.98 -13.14
CA LEU A 255 17.55 4.94 -14.50
C LEU A 255 17.73 6.28 -15.23
N LYS A 256 17.97 6.20 -16.54
CA LYS A 256 17.96 7.39 -17.41
C LYS A 256 16.61 8.12 -17.28
N PRO A 257 16.58 9.47 -17.20
CA PRO A 257 15.36 10.23 -16.94
C PRO A 257 14.18 9.91 -17.87
N GLY A 258 14.44 9.67 -19.16
CA GLY A 258 13.40 9.30 -20.13
C GLY A 258 12.74 7.94 -19.81
N LEU A 259 13.55 6.94 -19.47
CA LEU A 259 13.05 5.60 -19.13
C LEU A 259 12.29 5.62 -17.79
N ALA A 260 12.84 6.30 -16.78
CA ALA A 260 12.17 6.51 -15.49
C ALA A 260 10.80 7.17 -15.69
N ARG A 261 10.72 8.20 -16.53
CA ARG A 261 9.46 8.88 -16.86
C ARG A 261 8.45 7.92 -17.50
N VAL A 262 8.85 7.13 -18.50
CA VAL A 262 7.95 6.15 -19.13
C VAL A 262 7.40 5.15 -18.11
N ILE A 263 8.27 4.62 -17.26
CA ILE A 263 7.89 3.67 -16.21
C ILE A 263 6.88 4.30 -15.24
N LEU A 264 7.20 5.47 -14.70
CA LEU A 264 6.35 6.19 -13.74
C LEU A 264 5.00 6.57 -14.34
N HIS A 265 4.96 7.07 -15.57
CA HIS A 265 3.71 7.44 -16.24
C HIS A 265 2.87 6.23 -16.65
N SER A 266 3.47 5.04 -16.77
CA SER A 266 2.71 3.81 -17.00
C SER A 266 2.09 3.25 -15.73
N TYR A 267 2.57 3.66 -14.55
CA TYR A 267 2.33 2.96 -13.29
C TYR A 267 0.85 2.94 -12.86
N LEU A 268 0.15 4.05 -13.10
CA LEU A 268 -1.27 4.23 -12.80
C LEU A 268 -2.06 4.26 -14.11
N ILE A 269 -3.24 3.64 -14.11
CA ILE A 269 -4.11 3.54 -15.28
C ILE A 269 -5.52 3.97 -14.90
N SER A 270 -6.25 4.59 -15.83
CA SER A 270 -7.67 4.92 -15.64
C SER A 270 -8.51 4.06 -16.58
N PRO A 271 -9.06 2.91 -16.13
CA PRO A 271 -9.82 2.01 -17.00
C PRO A 271 -11.07 2.65 -17.59
N SER A 272 -11.67 3.61 -16.88
CA SER A 272 -12.89 4.31 -17.30
C SER A 272 -12.62 5.65 -17.99
N GLY A 273 -11.36 6.12 -18.02
CA GLY A 273 -11.00 7.47 -18.44
C GLY A 273 -11.50 8.60 -17.54
N ARG A 274 -12.21 8.29 -16.45
CA ARG A 274 -12.81 9.30 -15.56
C ARG A 274 -11.76 9.91 -14.64
N GLN A 275 -11.93 11.20 -14.35
CA GLN A 275 -11.10 11.89 -13.36
C GLN A 275 -11.27 11.24 -11.98
N LYS A 276 -10.18 11.16 -11.20
CA LYS A 276 -10.14 10.54 -9.86
C LYS A 276 -10.48 9.03 -9.80
N HIS A 277 -10.43 8.34 -10.94
CA HIS A 277 -10.68 6.90 -11.06
C HIS A 277 -9.45 6.12 -11.56
N TYR A 278 -8.25 6.64 -11.28
CA TYR A 278 -7.02 5.90 -11.54
C TYR A 278 -6.85 4.77 -10.52
N LEU A 279 -6.26 3.67 -10.99
CA LEU A 279 -5.92 2.49 -10.22
C LEU A 279 -4.46 2.13 -10.51
N ALA A 280 -3.80 1.48 -9.55
CA ALA A 280 -2.54 0.81 -9.84
C ALA A 280 -2.78 -0.43 -10.72
N LYS A 281 -1.80 -0.83 -11.54
CA LYS A 281 -1.95 -1.97 -12.46
C LYS A 281 -2.26 -3.27 -11.73
N ASP A 282 -1.64 -3.51 -10.58
CA ASP A 282 -1.86 -4.68 -9.75
C ASP A 282 -3.31 -4.73 -9.24
N GLN A 283 -3.90 -3.59 -8.88
CA GLN A 283 -5.32 -3.54 -8.53
C GLN A 283 -6.24 -3.87 -9.71
N LEU A 284 -5.90 -3.42 -10.93
CA LEU A 284 -6.68 -3.81 -12.11
C LEU A 284 -6.57 -5.33 -12.33
N LEU A 285 -5.38 -5.91 -12.14
CA LEU A 285 -5.18 -7.35 -12.23
C LEU A 285 -6.05 -8.10 -11.21
N GLU A 286 -6.09 -7.66 -9.95
CA GLU A 286 -6.97 -8.24 -8.93
C GLU A 286 -8.44 -8.21 -9.34
N MET A 287 -8.90 -7.09 -9.92
CA MET A 287 -10.26 -7.01 -10.44
C MET A 287 -10.49 -8.03 -11.57
N LYS A 288 -9.51 -8.29 -12.45
CA LYS A 288 -9.64 -9.31 -13.50
C LYS A 288 -9.64 -10.72 -12.91
N ASN A 289 -8.78 -10.99 -11.94
CA ASN A 289 -8.72 -12.27 -11.23
C ASN A 289 -10.03 -12.57 -10.50
N PHE A 290 -10.61 -11.58 -9.83
CA PHE A 290 -11.93 -11.71 -9.20
C PHE A 290 -13.00 -12.16 -10.19
N TRP A 291 -13.07 -11.55 -11.38
CA TRP A 291 -14.05 -11.94 -12.39
C TRP A 291 -13.78 -13.32 -12.99
N LEU A 292 -12.52 -13.74 -13.08
CA LEU A 292 -12.19 -15.10 -13.48
C LEU A 292 -12.68 -16.11 -12.42
N LYS A 293 -12.43 -15.85 -11.14
CA LYS A 293 -12.96 -16.65 -10.02
C LYS A 293 -14.49 -16.66 -10.02
N PHE A 294 -15.13 -15.51 -10.22
CA PHE A 294 -16.59 -15.40 -10.33
C PHE A 294 -17.14 -16.28 -11.45
N LEU A 295 -16.61 -16.17 -12.67
CA LEU A 295 -17.06 -17.01 -13.79
C LEU A 295 -16.76 -18.50 -13.55
N PHE A 296 -15.63 -18.82 -12.93
CA PHE A 296 -15.26 -20.19 -12.59
C PHE A 296 -16.28 -20.82 -11.62
N ASN A 297 -16.61 -20.11 -10.54
CA ASN A 297 -17.53 -20.57 -9.50
C ASN A 297 -18.98 -20.68 -9.99
N HIS A 298 -19.39 -19.86 -10.96
CA HIS A 298 -20.77 -19.83 -11.48
C HIS A 298 -20.96 -20.63 -12.79
N SER A 299 -19.94 -21.37 -13.25
CA SER A 299 -20.01 -22.20 -14.46
C SER A 299 -20.61 -23.61 -14.24
N GLY A 300 -20.94 -23.99 -13.00
CA GLY A 300 -21.51 -25.30 -12.65
C GLY A 300 -20.48 -26.43 -12.44
N ARG A 301 -20.93 -27.63 -12.04
CA ARG A 301 -20.07 -28.83 -11.90
C ARG A 301 -19.51 -29.22 -13.28
N GLY A 302 -18.23 -28.95 -13.51
CA GLY A 302 -17.52 -29.29 -14.74
C GLY A 302 -16.78 -28.14 -15.42
N THR A 303 -16.34 -27.11 -14.69
CA THR A 303 -15.58 -26.01 -15.29
C THR A 303 -14.24 -26.52 -15.84
N ASN A 304 -14.18 -26.67 -17.17
CA ASN A 304 -12.96 -27.03 -17.88
C ASN A 304 -11.92 -25.90 -17.72
N ILE A 305 -10.82 -26.18 -17.03
CA ILE A 305 -9.68 -25.25 -16.83
C ILE A 305 -9.16 -24.73 -18.18
N GLU A 306 -9.16 -25.54 -19.22
CA GLU A 306 -8.78 -25.12 -20.57
C GLU A 306 -9.72 -24.06 -21.13
N ARG A 307 -11.01 -24.07 -20.78
CA ARG A 307 -11.97 -23.03 -21.19
C ARG A 307 -11.72 -21.73 -20.43
N LEU A 308 -11.44 -21.82 -19.12
CA LEU A 308 -11.04 -20.64 -18.33
C LEU A 308 -9.76 -20.02 -18.89
N MET A 309 -8.77 -20.85 -19.18
CA MET A 309 -7.47 -20.44 -19.72
C MET A 309 -7.56 -19.90 -21.15
N ASN A 310 -8.11 -20.66 -22.08
CA ASN A 310 -8.05 -20.31 -23.50
C ASN A 310 -9.14 -19.33 -23.95
N SER A 311 -10.33 -19.36 -23.32
CA SER A 311 -11.48 -18.59 -23.77
C SER A 311 -11.79 -17.41 -22.84
N TYR A 312 -11.82 -17.64 -21.52
CA TYR A 312 -12.28 -16.60 -20.58
C TYR A 312 -11.18 -15.59 -20.25
N SER A 313 -9.97 -16.04 -19.91
CA SER A 313 -8.89 -15.15 -19.46
C SER A 313 -8.55 -14.05 -20.48
N VAL A 314 -8.44 -14.42 -21.77
CA VAL A 314 -8.12 -13.47 -22.84
C VAL A 314 -9.27 -12.52 -23.17
N ASN A 315 -10.52 -12.91 -22.89
CA ASN A 315 -11.73 -12.18 -23.21
C ASN A 315 -12.42 -11.58 -21.98
N ILE A 316 -11.82 -11.63 -20.79
CA ILE A 316 -12.49 -11.31 -19.52
C ILE A 316 -13.11 -9.91 -19.52
N THR A 317 -12.43 -8.94 -20.14
CA THR A 317 -12.95 -7.57 -20.27
C THR A 317 -14.16 -7.50 -21.20
N PHE A 318 -14.14 -8.25 -22.30
CA PHE A 318 -15.26 -8.33 -23.22
C PHE A 318 -16.47 -8.99 -22.56
N LEU A 319 -16.26 -10.10 -21.85
CA LEU A 319 -17.31 -10.81 -21.11
C LEU A 319 -17.94 -9.91 -20.03
N GLN A 320 -17.12 -9.19 -19.26
CA GLN A 320 -17.60 -8.20 -18.29
C GLN A 320 -18.52 -7.15 -18.94
N ASN A 321 -18.11 -6.61 -20.10
CA ASN A 321 -18.89 -5.62 -20.81
C ASN A 321 -20.18 -6.21 -21.40
N LEU A 322 -20.13 -7.44 -21.92
CA LEU A 322 -21.30 -8.14 -22.45
C LEU A 322 -22.36 -8.36 -21.36
N ILE A 323 -21.96 -8.86 -20.18
CA ILE A 323 -22.87 -9.06 -19.04
C ILE A 323 -23.51 -7.73 -18.63
N ARG A 324 -22.72 -6.65 -18.55
CA ARG A 324 -23.23 -5.31 -18.23
C ARG A 324 -24.21 -4.79 -19.28
N ASN A 325 -23.89 -4.92 -20.56
CA ASN A 325 -24.75 -4.45 -21.63
C ASN A 325 -26.06 -5.23 -21.65
N LEU A 326 -26.02 -6.55 -21.52
CA LEU A 326 -27.21 -7.38 -21.42
C LEU A 326 -28.07 -7.01 -20.21
N ALA A 327 -27.46 -6.76 -19.05
CA ALA A 327 -28.20 -6.27 -17.89
C ALA A 327 -28.90 -4.93 -18.18
N SER A 328 -28.21 -4.02 -18.87
CA SER A 328 -28.76 -2.74 -19.32
C SER A 328 -29.93 -2.91 -20.30
N ASP A 329 -29.80 -3.80 -21.28
CA ASP A 329 -30.84 -4.10 -22.27
C ASP A 329 -32.07 -4.75 -21.61
N CYS A 330 -31.87 -5.50 -20.53
CA CYS A 330 -32.94 -6.03 -19.67
C CYS A 330 -33.55 -4.99 -18.71
N GLY A 331 -33.21 -3.71 -18.84
CA GLY A 331 -33.74 -2.63 -18.02
C GLY A 331 -33.10 -2.51 -16.63
N LYS A 332 -31.98 -3.19 -16.37
CA LYS A 332 -31.20 -2.97 -15.15
C LYS A 332 -30.18 -1.85 -15.36
N ASP A 333 -30.28 -0.79 -14.56
CA ASP A 333 -29.27 0.25 -14.58
C ASP A 333 -27.93 -0.28 -14.05
N ASN A 334 -26.86 -0.12 -14.85
CA ASN A 334 -25.50 -0.35 -14.39
C ASN A 334 -25.07 0.78 -13.43
N ILE A 335 -25.47 0.67 -12.17
CA ILE A 335 -25.05 1.61 -11.12
C ILE A 335 -23.62 1.28 -10.73
N PHE A 336 -22.66 2.03 -11.27
CA PHE A 336 -21.30 2.05 -10.74
C PHE A 336 -21.34 2.75 -9.37
N GLN A 337 -21.45 1.97 -8.28
CA GLN A 337 -21.44 2.52 -6.94
C GLN A 337 -20.07 3.14 -6.61
N SER A 338 -19.95 4.44 -6.84
CA SER A 338 -18.89 5.24 -6.24
C SER A 338 -19.28 5.52 -4.79
N HIS A 339 -19.00 4.58 -3.88
CA HIS A 339 -19.24 4.80 -2.45
C HIS A 339 -18.35 5.95 -1.97
N HIS A 340 -18.94 7.12 -1.83
CA HIS A 340 -18.26 8.26 -1.22
C HIS A 340 -18.07 7.98 0.26
N ASN A 341 -16.82 8.05 0.71
CA ASN A 341 -16.47 7.89 2.11
C ASN A 341 -16.85 9.17 2.90
N LYS A 342 -18.15 9.32 3.15
CA LYS A 342 -18.77 10.46 3.84
C LYS A 342 -18.92 10.16 5.34
N ILE A 343 -18.93 11.23 6.12
CA ILE A 343 -19.31 11.25 7.53
C ILE A 343 -20.50 12.19 7.61
N ASP A 344 -21.63 11.72 8.11
CA ASP A 344 -22.80 12.55 8.34
C ASP A 344 -22.60 13.46 9.56
N VAL A 345 -23.43 14.49 9.66
CA VAL A 345 -23.30 15.52 10.70
C VAL A 345 -23.56 14.94 12.10
N ILE A 346 -24.42 13.94 12.24
CA ILE A 346 -24.73 13.32 13.53
C ILE A 346 -23.51 12.55 14.03
N SER A 347 -22.96 11.65 13.21
CA SER A 347 -21.74 10.91 13.54
C SER A 347 -20.55 11.82 13.79
N MET A 348 -20.40 12.91 13.02
CA MET A 348 -19.35 13.90 13.28
C MET A 348 -19.52 14.54 14.67
N ASN A 349 -20.71 15.02 15.00
CA ASN A 349 -20.96 15.65 16.31
C ASN A 349 -20.80 14.69 17.49
N ASN A 350 -21.16 13.42 17.32
CA ASN A 350 -20.91 12.38 18.32
C ASN A 350 -19.41 12.18 18.54
N CYS A 351 -18.63 12.09 17.46
CA CYS A 351 -17.18 11.96 17.54
C CYS A 351 -16.54 13.19 18.20
N LEU A 352 -16.98 14.40 17.86
CA LEU A 352 -16.48 15.64 18.48
C LEU A 352 -16.84 15.72 19.97
N ARG A 353 -18.03 15.25 20.37
CA ARG A 353 -18.40 15.15 21.80
C ARG A 353 -17.48 14.19 22.55
N MET A 354 -17.21 13.02 21.97
CA MET A 354 -16.23 12.07 22.51
C MET A 354 -14.85 12.72 22.64
N CYS A 355 -14.39 13.44 21.62
CA CYS A 355 -13.08 14.09 21.65
C CYS A 355 -12.95 15.13 22.77
N ARG A 356 -14.02 15.93 23.00
CA ARG A 356 -14.09 16.90 24.10
C ARG A 356 -14.08 16.24 25.46
N GLN A 357 -14.94 15.25 25.67
CA GLN A 357 -15.07 14.53 26.95
C GLN A 357 -13.77 13.88 27.38
N ASN A 358 -12.97 13.43 26.41
CA ASN A 358 -11.71 12.76 26.65
C ASN A 358 -10.50 13.70 26.47
N ASP A 359 -10.70 15.02 26.35
CA ASP A 359 -9.65 16.02 26.07
C ASP A 359 -8.53 15.51 25.14
N VAL A 360 -8.91 15.04 23.95
CA VAL A 360 -8.00 14.33 23.02
C VAL A 360 -6.71 15.13 22.73
N CYS A 361 -6.81 16.47 22.67
CA CYS A 361 -5.68 17.36 22.39
C CYS A 361 -4.84 17.71 23.63
N SER A 362 -5.16 17.16 24.80
CA SER A 362 -4.48 17.45 26.08
C SER A 362 -4.39 18.95 26.36
N ALA A 363 -5.50 19.68 26.17
CA ALA A 363 -5.55 21.12 26.40
C ALA A 363 -5.58 21.46 27.91
N ASN A 364 -6.07 20.54 28.75
CA ASN A 364 -6.25 20.74 30.19
C ASN A 364 -5.54 19.62 30.97
N HIS A 365 -4.36 19.90 31.51
CA HIS A 365 -3.65 18.92 32.35
C HIS A 365 -4.38 18.77 33.70
N THR A 366 -4.84 17.56 34.02
CA THR A 366 -5.33 17.22 35.36
C THR A 366 -4.34 16.30 36.07
N ILE A 367 -4.23 16.41 37.40
CA ILE A 367 -3.19 15.76 38.22
C ILE A 367 -3.35 14.22 38.26
N ASP A 368 -4.52 13.69 37.88
CA ASP A 368 -4.86 12.25 37.88
C ASP A 368 -5.20 11.71 36.47
N GLU A 369 -4.72 12.37 35.41
CA GLU A 369 -5.05 11.97 34.05
C GLU A 369 -4.41 10.63 33.65
N PHE A 370 -5.18 9.77 32.98
CA PHE A 370 -4.68 8.52 32.42
C PHE A 370 -3.55 8.77 31.42
N VAL A 371 -2.41 8.09 31.63
CA VAL A 371 -1.26 8.16 30.74
C VAL A 371 -1.29 6.96 29.79
N PRO A 372 -1.58 7.17 28.48
CA PRO A 372 -1.60 6.07 27.52
C PRO A 372 -0.19 5.56 27.22
N THR A 373 -0.10 4.30 26.80
CA THR A 373 1.15 3.73 26.28
C THR A 373 1.66 4.56 25.10
N ALA A 374 2.92 5.00 25.17
CA ALA A 374 3.52 5.84 24.15
C ALA A 374 3.70 5.07 22.83
N VAL A 375 3.14 5.61 21.75
CA VAL A 375 3.35 5.10 20.39
C VAL A 375 4.72 5.53 19.90
N LYS A 376 5.44 4.59 19.28
CA LYS A 376 6.78 4.86 18.74
C LYS A 376 6.66 5.78 17.52
N ASN A 377 7.52 6.80 17.44
CA ASN A 377 7.71 7.58 16.21
C ASN A 377 8.47 6.73 15.17
N PHE A 378 7.73 6.04 14.30
CA PHE A 378 8.28 5.08 13.34
C PHE A 378 9.22 5.73 12.31
N TYR A 379 8.96 6.97 11.91
CA TYR A 379 9.87 7.69 11.01
C TYR A 379 11.22 7.95 11.70
N SER A 380 11.20 8.48 12.93
CA SER A 380 12.43 8.71 13.71
C SER A 380 13.18 7.43 14.01
N LEU A 381 12.47 6.35 14.36
CA LEU A 381 13.05 5.02 14.56
C LEU A 381 13.69 4.49 13.27
N GLY A 382 13.03 4.70 12.12
CA GLY A 382 13.56 4.33 10.82
C GLY A 382 14.85 5.05 10.47
N ILE A 383 14.92 6.36 10.72
CA ILE A 383 16.17 7.14 10.56
C ILE A 383 17.29 6.61 11.46
N LYS A 384 16.99 6.33 12.75
CA LYS A 384 17.98 5.75 13.67
C LYS A 384 18.53 4.42 13.16
N LYS A 385 17.65 3.52 12.69
CA LYS A 385 18.06 2.23 12.12
C LYS A 385 18.89 2.38 10.84
N LEU A 386 18.54 3.31 9.96
CA LEU A 386 19.33 3.57 8.74
C LEU A 386 20.74 4.08 9.09
N LYS A 387 20.85 5.00 10.06
CA LYS A 387 22.15 5.48 10.55
C LYS A 387 22.97 4.34 11.16
N ALA A 388 22.36 3.49 11.97
CA ALA A 388 23.03 2.32 12.54
C ALA A 388 23.58 1.39 11.45
N LYS A 389 22.74 1.01 10.48
CA LYS A 389 23.13 0.17 9.33
C LYS A 389 24.24 0.78 8.45
N PHE A 390 24.38 2.10 8.46
CA PHE A 390 25.44 2.80 7.73
C PHE A 390 26.79 2.71 8.46
N MET A 391 26.76 2.81 9.80
CA MET A 391 27.95 2.76 10.65
C MET A 391 28.44 1.34 10.91
N GLU A 392 27.57 0.35 10.80
CA GLU A 392 27.87 -1.07 11.04
C GLU A 392 28.89 -1.64 10.04
N LYS A 393 29.83 -2.46 10.54
CA LYS A 393 30.85 -3.14 9.73
C LYS A 393 30.17 -4.06 8.72
N GLY A 394 30.66 -4.06 7.47
CA GLY A 394 30.00 -4.75 6.35
C GLY A 394 28.92 -3.91 5.63
N ARG A 395 28.61 -2.70 6.14
CA ARG A 395 27.64 -1.75 5.55
C ARG A 395 26.32 -2.41 5.12
N PRO A 396 25.53 -3.00 6.03
CA PRO A 396 24.25 -3.61 5.71
C PRO A 396 23.27 -2.68 4.97
N ILE A 397 23.45 -1.36 5.09
CA ILE A 397 22.72 -0.37 4.29
C ILE A 397 22.88 -0.58 2.77
N ASN A 398 23.96 -1.21 2.31
CA ASN A 398 24.16 -1.56 0.91
C ASN A 398 23.09 -2.53 0.39
N LYS A 399 22.41 -3.28 1.27
CA LYS A 399 21.24 -4.08 0.91
C LYS A 399 20.13 -3.24 0.28
N LEU A 400 20.08 -1.92 0.51
CA LEU A 400 19.07 -1.03 -0.10
C LEU A 400 19.42 -0.59 -1.53
N ARG A 401 20.63 -0.86 -2.00
CA ARG A 401 21.01 -0.54 -3.38
C ARG A 401 20.20 -1.41 -4.36
N PRO A 402 19.75 -0.85 -5.49
CA PRO A 402 19.22 -1.66 -6.57
C PRO A 402 20.23 -2.74 -6.95
N LEU A 403 19.74 -3.94 -7.28
CA LEU A 403 20.59 -5.01 -7.81
C LEU A 403 21.31 -4.49 -9.07
N SER A 404 22.58 -4.88 -9.26
CA SER A 404 23.39 -4.46 -10.40
C SER A 404 22.67 -4.79 -11.70
N MET A 405 22.16 -3.76 -12.36
CA MET A 405 21.68 -3.88 -13.72
C MET A 405 22.91 -3.95 -14.61
N GLY A 406 23.03 -4.98 -15.44
CA GLY A 406 23.94 -4.92 -16.58
C GLY A 406 23.56 -3.65 -17.35
N VAL A 407 24.45 -2.68 -17.40
CA VAL A 407 24.21 -1.41 -18.10
C VAL A 407 23.92 -1.77 -19.56
N TRP A 408 22.68 -1.57 -20.00
CA TRP A 408 22.32 -1.74 -21.40
C TRP A 408 23.01 -0.62 -22.21
N ASP A 409 24.04 -1.01 -22.94
CA ASP A 409 24.74 -0.17 -23.90
C ASP A 409 24.23 -0.51 -25.31
N PRO A 410 23.46 0.37 -25.96
CA PRO A 410 22.98 0.14 -27.32
C PRO A 410 24.11 0.07 -28.37
N ASN A 411 25.35 0.43 -28.01
CA ASN A 411 26.54 0.36 -28.86
C ASN A 411 27.46 -0.83 -28.55
N ARG A 412 27.15 -1.67 -27.55
CA ARG A 412 27.90 -2.92 -27.33
C ARG A 412 27.51 -3.94 -28.38
N GLY A 413 28.20 -3.91 -29.52
CA GLY A 413 28.28 -5.06 -30.40
C GLY A 413 28.79 -6.26 -29.60
N CYS A 414 28.22 -7.44 -29.88
CA CYS A 414 28.65 -8.72 -29.32
C CYS A 414 30.13 -8.96 -29.63
N ASN A 415 31.05 -8.53 -28.78
CA ASN A 415 32.41 -9.04 -28.72
C ASN A 415 32.97 -8.81 -27.31
N HIS A 416 33.62 -9.87 -26.81
CA HIS A 416 34.22 -10.05 -25.49
C HIS A 416 34.80 -8.81 -24.83
N LEU A 417 34.81 -8.80 -23.49
CA LEU A 417 35.98 -8.38 -22.70
C LEU A 417 35.85 -8.89 -21.26
N ALA A 418 37.01 -9.34 -20.75
CA ALA A 418 37.25 -9.92 -19.45
C ALA A 418 37.22 -8.89 -18.30
N ASP A 419 37.08 -9.43 -17.10
CA ASP A 419 37.43 -8.94 -15.76
C ASP A 419 36.82 -7.64 -15.23
N THR A 420 36.17 -7.75 -14.07
CA THR A 420 36.86 -7.61 -12.77
C THR A 420 35.93 -8.10 -11.67
N ASP A 421 36.40 -9.09 -10.91
CA ASP A 421 35.79 -9.53 -9.65
C ASP A 421 35.66 -8.35 -8.69
N THR A 422 34.43 -8.08 -8.24
CA THR A 422 34.20 -7.34 -7.00
C THR A 422 33.13 -8.05 -6.19
N ASP A 423 33.58 -8.68 -5.11
CA ASP A 423 32.85 -9.21 -3.95
C ASP A 423 31.32 -9.23 -4.06
N VAL A 424 30.82 -10.38 -4.52
CA VAL A 424 29.41 -10.76 -4.38
C VAL A 424 29.22 -11.30 -2.96
N SER A 425 28.64 -10.50 -2.06
CA SER A 425 28.26 -10.98 -0.73
C SER A 425 27.12 -12.00 -0.85
N THR A 426 27.44 -13.27 -0.66
CA THR A 426 26.54 -14.45 -0.68
C THR A 426 25.71 -14.62 0.60
N SER A 427 25.76 -13.70 1.57
CA SER A 427 25.14 -13.85 2.89
C SER A 427 23.65 -13.43 2.95
N GLY A 428 22.88 -13.76 1.92
CA GLY A 428 21.47 -13.33 1.78
C GLY A 428 20.42 -14.35 2.22
N ASN A 429 20.82 -15.56 2.62
CA ASN A 429 19.94 -16.73 2.69
C ASN A 429 19.62 -17.25 4.09
N GLU A 430 19.89 -16.50 5.16
CA GLU A 430 19.37 -16.91 6.47
C GLU A 430 17.96 -16.36 6.66
N GLU A 431 16.99 -17.28 6.66
CA GLU A 431 15.69 -17.08 7.27
C GLU A 431 15.90 -16.63 8.73
N PRO A 432 15.21 -15.59 9.21
CA PRO A 432 15.30 -15.24 10.62
C PRO A 432 14.70 -16.38 11.45
N GLU A 433 15.43 -16.85 12.45
CA GLU A 433 14.87 -17.72 13.49
C GLU A 433 13.62 -17.06 14.08
N ALA A 434 12.53 -17.83 14.13
CA ALA A 434 11.35 -17.48 14.88
C ALA A 434 11.69 -17.56 16.37
N ASP A 435 11.69 -16.42 17.05
CA ASP A 435 11.70 -16.39 18.52
C ASP A 435 10.25 -16.57 19.03
N ASP A 436 10.12 -17.41 20.06
CA ASP A 436 8.91 -18.01 20.65
C ASP A 436 7.82 -17.07 21.21
N ASP A 437 7.82 -15.78 20.89
CA ASP A 437 6.85 -14.81 21.44
C ASP A 437 5.63 -14.51 20.54
N GLU A 438 5.47 -15.21 19.41
CA GLU A 438 4.26 -15.15 18.57
C GLU A 438 3.74 -16.56 18.22
N LEU A 439 3.42 -17.37 19.23
CA LEU A 439 2.56 -18.54 19.04
C LEU A 439 1.10 -18.10 18.87
N GLY A 440 0.66 -18.03 17.62
CA GLY A 440 -0.75 -17.80 17.28
C GLY A 440 -0.97 -17.28 15.87
N ALA A 441 -0.32 -17.86 14.87
CA ALA A 441 -0.67 -17.65 13.46
C ALA A 441 -0.65 -19.00 12.76
N ASP A 442 -1.71 -19.79 12.99
CA ASP A 442 -1.97 -20.97 12.19
C ASP A 442 -2.13 -20.56 10.72
N SER A 443 -1.51 -21.38 9.88
CA SER A 443 -1.67 -21.44 8.44
C SER A 443 -3.06 -21.97 8.11
N ASP A 444 -4.01 -21.08 7.83
CA ASP A 444 -5.31 -21.50 7.31
C ASP A 444 -5.31 -21.48 5.78
N ASP A 445 -5.14 -22.70 5.28
CA ASP A 445 -5.58 -23.28 4.03
C ASP A 445 -6.83 -22.58 3.42
N GLU A 446 -6.74 -22.13 2.15
CA GLU A 446 -7.93 -21.71 1.40
C GLU A 446 -8.73 -22.98 1.00
N GLY A 447 -9.60 -23.42 1.92
CA GLY A 447 -10.54 -24.52 1.73
C GLY A 447 -11.99 -24.13 2.04
N ASP A 448 -12.68 -23.68 1.00
CA ASP A 448 -14.12 -23.81 0.66
C ASP A 448 -15.29 -23.65 1.67
N SER A 449 -16.37 -23.10 1.10
CA SER A 449 -17.78 -23.15 1.50
C SER A 449 -18.28 -22.30 2.68
N SER A 450 -19.03 -21.24 2.36
CA SER A 450 -20.19 -20.87 3.17
C SER A 450 -21.32 -20.40 2.26
N ASP A 451 -22.31 -21.27 2.19
CA ASP A 451 -23.68 -21.08 1.73
C ASP A 451 -24.29 -19.83 2.37
N SER A 452 -24.88 -18.93 1.57
CA SER A 452 -25.82 -17.94 2.08
C SER A 452 -27.05 -17.98 1.20
N SER A 453 -27.99 -18.79 1.65
CA SER A 453 -29.39 -18.81 1.26
C SER A 453 -29.94 -17.40 1.11
N VAL A 454 -30.50 -17.18 -0.08
CA VAL A 454 -31.49 -16.13 -0.37
C VAL A 454 -32.68 -16.35 0.57
N GLU A 455 -33.02 -15.34 1.36
CA GLU A 455 -34.39 -15.20 1.87
C GLU A 455 -34.99 -13.95 1.25
N ASP A 456 -36.08 -14.18 0.53
CA ASP A 456 -36.94 -13.18 -0.09
C ASP A 456 -37.58 -12.26 0.96
N ASN A 457 -37.48 -10.95 0.73
CA ASN A 457 -38.61 -10.00 0.75
C ASN A 457 -38.18 -8.62 0.23
#